data_AF-A0A8B7V6Q1-F1
#
_entry.id   AF-A0A8B7V6Q1-F1
#
_cell.length_a   1.000
_cell.length_b   1.000
_cell.length_c   1.000
_cell.angle_alpha   90.00
_cell.angle_beta   90.00
_cell.angle_gamma   90.00
#
_symmetry.space_group_name_H-M   'P 1'
#
loop_
_entity.id
_entity.type
_entity.pdbx_description
1 polymer ?
#
loop_
_entity_poly.entity_id
_entity_poly.type
_entity_poly.pdbx_seq_one_letter_code
_entity_poly.pdbx_strand_id
1 'polypeptide(L)'
;MASLSCSTVVCVICLEKPKYRCPACRVPYCSVTCFQKHKDDDDSIADFLNSDEEEDRVSFQNLKNLGESATLRSLLLNPHLRQLMVNLDQGDNKAKLMKAYMQEPLFVEFADCCLSIVEPSQNEDS
;
A
#
# COMPACT_ATOMS: atom_id res chain seq x y z
N MET A 1 -13.01 -35.61 21.63
CA MET A 1 -11.79 -34.91 21.18
C MET A 1 -12.09 -33.42 21.27
N ALA A 2 -11.67 -32.75 22.35
CA ALA A 2 -12.04 -31.34 22.60
C ALA A 2 -11.13 -30.41 21.79
N SER A 3 -11.77 -29.50 21.07
CA SER A 3 -11.21 -28.52 20.14
C SER A 3 -10.07 -27.69 20.75
N LEU A 4 -8.92 -27.66 20.09
CA LEU A 4 -7.91 -26.64 20.29
C LEU A 4 -8.32 -25.38 19.52
N SER A 5 -8.68 -24.32 20.24
CA SER A 5 -8.61 -22.96 19.71
C SER A 5 -8.30 -21.96 20.82
N CYS A 6 -7.11 -22.12 21.43
CA CYS A 6 -6.51 -21.04 22.19
C CYS A 6 -5.76 -20.14 21.19
N SER A 7 -6.40 -19.08 20.71
CA SER A 7 -5.72 -18.03 19.95
C SER A 7 -4.78 -17.30 20.93
N THR A 8 -3.54 -17.77 21.01
CA THR A 8 -2.51 -17.19 21.87
C THR A 8 -2.13 -15.81 21.34
N VAL A 9 -2.59 -14.77 22.04
CA VAL A 9 -2.19 -13.38 21.79
C VAL A 9 -0.75 -13.21 22.29
N VAL A 10 0.16 -12.90 21.37
CA VAL A 10 1.61 -12.75 21.64
C VAL A 10 2.06 -11.32 21.37
N CYS A 11 3.19 -10.90 21.94
CA CYS A 11 3.81 -9.62 21.63
C CYS A 11 4.15 -9.54 20.14
N VAL A 12 3.78 -8.45 19.48
CA VAL A 12 4.05 -8.26 18.04
C VAL A 12 5.55 -8.19 17.70
N ILE A 13 6.41 -7.84 18.66
CA ILE A 13 7.85 -7.67 18.44
C ILE A 13 8.64 -8.94 18.78
N CYS A 14 8.42 -9.55 19.95
CA CYS A 14 9.25 -10.67 20.43
C CYS A 14 8.50 -12.00 20.59
N LEU A 15 7.20 -12.04 20.25
CA LEU A 15 6.33 -13.22 20.36
C LEU A 15 6.16 -13.79 21.79
N GLU A 16 6.65 -13.11 22.82
CA GLU A 16 6.42 -13.47 24.21
C GLU A 16 5.01 -13.09 24.70
N LYS A 17 4.66 -13.47 25.93
CA LYS A 17 3.38 -13.11 26.54
C LYS A 17 3.24 -11.58 26.67
N PRO A 18 2.21 -10.96 26.05
CA PRO A 18 2.03 -9.52 26.11
C PRO A 18 1.45 -9.10 27.45
N LYS A 19 1.83 -7.90 27.87
CA LYS A 19 1.37 -7.28 29.12
C LYS A 19 0.52 -6.04 28.87
N TYR A 20 0.69 -5.40 27.72
CA TYR A 20 0.07 -4.12 27.38
C TYR A 20 -0.46 -4.14 25.94
N ARG A 21 -1.23 -3.10 25.59
CA ARG A 21 -1.74 -2.86 24.23
C ARG A 21 -1.48 -1.42 23.83
N CYS A 22 -1.15 -1.20 22.57
CA CYS A 22 -0.95 0.15 22.04
C CYS A 22 -2.29 0.91 21.97
N PRO A 23 -2.38 2.17 22.45
CA PRO A 23 -3.63 2.94 22.36
C PRO A 23 -4.02 3.32 20.92
N ALA A 24 -3.05 3.44 20.00
CA ALA A 24 -3.30 3.84 18.61
C ALA A 24 -3.80 2.66 17.74
N CYS A 25 -3.09 1.53 17.77
CA CYS A 25 -3.35 0.39 16.88
C CYS A 25 -3.85 -0.88 17.59
N ARG A 26 -3.98 -0.85 18.93
CA ARG A 26 -4.48 -1.96 19.80
C ARG A 26 -3.66 -3.26 19.75
N VAL A 27 -2.51 -3.27 19.09
CA VAL A 27 -1.62 -4.43 19.02
C VAL A 27 -0.99 -4.75 20.39
N PRO A 28 -0.84 -6.05 20.71
CA PRO A 28 -0.25 -6.51 21.97
C PRO A 28 1.28 -6.35 22.02
N TYR A 29 1.81 -5.90 23.16
CA TYR A 29 3.26 -5.83 23.41
C TYR A 29 3.62 -6.21 24.86
N CYS A 30 4.88 -6.61 25.12
CA CYS A 30 5.31 -7.08 26.44
C CYS A 30 6.01 -6.00 27.30
N SER A 31 6.69 -5.02 26.70
CA SER A 31 7.53 -4.03 27.39
C SER A 31 7.57 -2.66 26.68
N VAL A 32 8.02 -1.63 27.39
CA VAL A 32 8.28 -0.29 26.80
C VAL A 32 9.30 -0.38 25.66
N THR A 33 10.29 -1.26 25.76
CA THR A 33 11.26 -1.49 24.68
C THR A 33 10.60 -2.06 23.41
N CYS A 34 9.61 -2.95 23.55
CA CYS A 34 8.83 -3.43 22.41
C CYS A 34 7.85 -2.38 21.89
N PHE A 35 7.32 -1.50 22.76
CA PHE A 35 6.50 -0.38 22.32
C PHE A 35 7.29 0.62 21.48
N GLN A 36 8.50 0.97 21.92
CA GLN A 36 9.37 1.89 21.20
C GLN A 36 9.77 1.32 19.84
N LYS A 37 10.23 0.06 19.78
CA LYS A 37 10.51 -0.63 18.51
C LYS A 37 9.31 -0.65 17.57
N HIS A 38 8.14 -1.01 18.08
CA HIS A 38 6.91 -0.98 17.29
C HIS A 38 6.62 0.42 16.72
N LYS A 39 6.85 1.47 17.50
CA LYS A 39 6.66 2.85 17.07
C LYS A 39 7.72 3.28 16.05
N ASP A 40 8.98 2.90 16.24
CA ASP A 40 10.08 3.22 15.33
C ASP A 40 9.92 2.50 13.97
N ASP A 41 9.37 1.28 13.96
CA ASP A 41 9.00 0.56 12.72
C ASP A 41 7.81 1.25 11.98
N ASP A 42 6.87 1.86 12.72
CA ASP A 42 5.71 2.61 12.18
C ASP A 42 6.13 4.01 11.65
N ASP A 43 7.16 4.62 12.25
CA ASP A 43 7.75 5.91 11.83
C ASP A 43 8.77 5.75 10.67
N SER A 44 9.05 4.52 10.19
CA SER A 44 10.09 4.27 9.17
C SER A 44 9.71 4.67 7.73
N ILE A 45 8.51 5.17 7.44
CA ILE A 45 8.21 5.70 6.09
C ILE A 45 8.99 7.01 5.82
N ALA A 46 9.45 7.72 6.86
CA ALA A 46 10.16 8.98 6.67
C ALA A 46 11.65 8.84 6.29
N ASP A 47 12.28 7.70 6.58
CA ASP A 47 13.74 7.51 6.35
C ASP A 47 14.05 6.75 5.04
N PHE A 48 13.03 6.23 4.35
CA PHE A 48 13.14 5.67 2.99
C PHE A 48 13.06 6.71 1.86
N LEU A 49 13.01 8.02 2.18
CA LEU A 49 12.80 9.09 1.20
C LEU A 49 14.04 9.98 0.95
N ASN A 50 15.24 9.56 1.37
CA ASN A 50 16.48 10.34 1.20
C ASN A 50 17.63 9.58 0.52
N SER A 51 17.35 8.47 -0.17
CA SER A 51 18.28 7.94 -1.17
C SER A 51 17.79 8.41 -2.53
N ASP A 52 18.67 8.93 -3.37
CA ASP A 52 18.43 9.48 -4.72
C ASP A 52 17.84 8.45 -5.75
N GLU A 53 17.03 7.48 -5.32
CA GLU A 53 16.38 6.42 -6.12
C GLU A 53 14.83 6.55 -6.13
N GLU A 54 14.31 7.75 -5.85
CA GLU A 54 12.88 8.01 -5.56
C GLU A 54 12.19 8.83 -6.66
N GLU A 55 12.81 8.96 -7.83
CA GLU A 55 12.30 9.78 -8.95
C GLU A 55 11.02 9.20 -9.58
N ASP A 56 10.85 7.88 -9.50
CA ASP A 56 9.66 7.18 -10.01
C ASP A 56 8.44 7.26 -9.07
N ARG A 57 8.56 7.91 -7.90
CA ARG A 57 7.45 8.01 -6.94
C ARG A 57 6.58 9.24 -7.20
N VAL A 58 5.27 9.00 -7.26
CA VAL A 58 4.27 10.04 -7.44
C VAL A 58 4.06 10.86 -6.15
N SER A 59 4.04 12.19 -6.26
CA SER A 59 3.80 13.08 -5.12
C SER A 59 2.40 12.91 -4.51
N PHE A 60 2.25 13.22 -3.22
CA PHE A 60 0.96 13.15 -2.54
C PHE A 60 -0.11 14.05 -3.18
N GLN A 61 0.29 15.17 -3.78
CA GLN A 61 -0.64 16.05 -4.49
C GLN A 61 -1.18 15.38 -5.77
N ASN A 62 -0.31 14.72 -6.53
CA ASN A 62 -0.72 13.97 -7.73
C ASN A 62 -1.65 12.80 -7.37
N LEU A 63 -1.42 12.13 -6.22
CA LEU A 63 -2.33 11.11 -5.71
C LEU A 63 -3.72 11.65 -5.36
N LYS A 64 -3.82 12.88 -4.84
CA LYS A 64 -5.13 13.54 -4.63
C LYS A 64 -5.82 13.85 -5.94
N ASN A 65 -5.08 14.34 -6.93
CA ASN A 65 -5.62 14.68 -8.26
C ASN A 65 -6.22 13.43 -8.94
N LEU A 66 -5.64 12.24 -8.75
CA LEU A 66 -6.22 10.97 -9.20
C LEU A 66 -7.64 10.75 -8.65
N GLY A 67 -7.86 11.06 -7.36
CA GLY A 67 -9.16 10.87 -6.69
C GLY A 67 -10.25 11.86 -7.12
N GLU A 68 -9.85 13.02 -7.64
CA GLU A 68 -10.75 14.07 -8.15
C GLU A 68 -11.14 13.85 -9.62
N SER A 69 -10.37 13.05 -10.36
CA SER A 69 -10.63 12.74 -11.76
C SER A 69 -11.92 11.92 -11.96
N ALA A 70 -12.90 12.49 -12.65
CA ALA A 70 -14.17 11.82 -12.95
C ALA A 70 -14.00 10.59 -13.86
N THR A 71 -13.04 10.64 -14.80
CA THR A 71 -12.75 9.53 -15.72
C THR A 71 -12.16 8.34 -14.95
N LEU A 72 -11.17 8.60 -14.09
CA LEU A 72 -10.57 7.57 -13.26
C LEU A 72 -11.59 6.94 -12.31
N ARG A 73 -12.45 7.75 -11.69
CA ARG A 73 -13.54 7.27 -10.82
C ARG A 73 -14.52 6.37 -11.57
N SER A 74 -14.83 6.69 -12.83
CA SER A 74 -15.69 5.86 -13.67
C SER A 74 -15.07 4.50 -13.96
N LEU A 75 -13.77 4.46 -14.29
CA LEU A 75 -13.03 3.21 -14.50
C LEU A 75 -13.02 2.36 -13.22
N LEU A 76 -12.86 2.98 -12.05
CA LEU A 76 -12.90 2.33 -10.75
C LEU A 76 -14.29 1.81 -10.34
N LEU A 77 -15.38 2.15 -11.05
CA LEU A 77 -16.67 1.51 -10.83
C LEU A 77 -16.64 0.03 -11.25
N ASN A 78 -15.72 -0.36 -12.13
CA ASN A 78 -15.57 -1.74 -12.55
C ASN A 78 -15.04 -2.62 -11.39
N PRO A 79 -15.78 -3.66 -10.96
CA PRO A 79 -15.36 -4.51 -9.86
C PRO A 79 -14.10 -5.32 -10.21
N HIS A 80 -13.95 -5.71 -11.48
CA HIS A 80 -12.79 -6.45 -11.95
C HIS A 80 -11.51 -5.63 -11.82
N LEU A 81 -11.53 -4.35 -12.24
CA LEU A 81 -10.37 -3.46 -12.12
C LEU A 81 -9.94 -3.30 -10.65
N ARG A 82 -10.90 -3.11 -9.74
CA ARG A 82 -10.62 -3.05 -8.30
C ARG A 82 -9.99 -4.32 -7.77
N GLN A 83 -10.44 -5.48 -8.25
CA GLN A 83 -9.85 -6.76 -7.88
C GLN A 83 -8.42 -6.90 -8.41
N LEU A 84 -8.13 -6.47 -9.64
CA LEU A 84 -6.77 -6.43 -10.17
C LEU A 84 -5.86 -5.55 -9.30
N MET A 85 -6.32 -4.36 -8.90
CA MET A 85 -5.55 -3.47 -8.03
C MET A 85 -5.27 -4.10 -6.65
N VAL A 86 -6.27 -4.69 -6.00
CA VAL A 86 -6.10 -5.37 -4.71
C VAL A 86 -5.14 -6.55 -4.82
N ASN A 87 -5.27 -7.35 -5.88
CA ASN A 87 -4.40 -8.50 -6.11
C ASN A 87 -2.95 -8.08 -6.41
N LEU A 88 -2.75 -6.96 -7.12
CA LEU A 88 -1.42 -6.43 -7.40
C LEU A 88 -0.74 -5.89 -6.13
N ASP A 89 -1.51 -5.22 -5.26
CA ASP A 89 -1.02 -4.69 -4.00
C ASP A 89 -0.61 -5.80 -3.02
N GLN A 90 -1.47 -6.82 -2.89
CA GLN A 90 -1.30 -7.95 -1.96
C GLN A 90 -0.48 -9.11 -2.52
N GLY A 91 -0.18 -9.10 -3.82
CA GLY A 91 0.42 -10.23 -4.51
C GLY A 91 1.91 -10.41 -4.22
N ASP A 92 2.34 -11.67 -4.07
CA ASP A 92 3.74 -12.03 -3.78
C ASP A 92 4.70 -11.66 -4.93
N ASN A 93 4.26 -11.79 -6.18
CA ASN A 93 5.08 -11.52 -7.36
C ASN A 93 4.47 -10.40 -8.23
N LYS A 94 4.67 -9.16 -7.77
CA LYS A 94 4.16 -7.94 -8.40
C LYS A 94 4.62 -7.77 -9.86
N ALA A 95 5.87 -8.12 -10.18
CA ALA A 95 6.40 -8.02 -11.54
C ALA A 95 5.64 -8.94 -12.52
N LYS A 96 5.37 -10.18 -12.11
CA LYS A 96 4.60 -11.13 -12.93
C LYS A 96 3.14 -10.67 -13.09
N LEU A 97 2.52 -10.18 -12.01
CA LEU A 97 1.16 -9.66 -12.03
C LEU A 97 1.05 -8.43 -12.91
N MET A 98 1.97 -7.48 -12.77
CA MET A 98 2.02 -6.27 -13.60
C MET A 98 2.13 -6.64 -15.08
N LYS A 99 3.02 -7.57 -15.44
CA LYS A 99 3.14 -8.04 -16.83
C LYS A 99 1.86 -8.67 -17.37
N ALA A 100 1.14 -9.44 -16.54
CA ALA A 100 -0.13 -10.03 -16.94
C ALA A 100 -1.23 -8.97 -17.10
N TYR A 101 -1.31 -8.01 -16.18
CA TYR A 101 -2.35 -6.98 -16.18
C TYR A 101 -2.12 -5.92 -17.26
N MET A 102 -0.88 -5.68 -17.66
CA MET A 102 -0.54 -4.89 -18.85
C MET A 102 -1.08 -5.48 -20.17
N GLN A 103 -1.60 -6.72 -20.17
CA GLN A 103 -2.30 -7.30 -21.33
C GLN A 103 -3.82 -7.10 -21.28
N GLU A 104 -4.36 -6.67 -20.13
CA GLU A 104 -5.80 -6.45 -19.96
C GLU A 104 -6.16 -5.03 -20.40
N PRO A 105 -7.04 -4.84 -21.40
CA PRO A 105 -7.33 -3.52 -21.95
C PRO A 105 -7.89 -2.55 -20.91
N LEU A 106 -8.68 -3.06 -19.96
CA LEU A 106 -9.24 -2.28 -18.86
C LEU A 106 -8.15 -1.74 -17.90
N PHE A 107 -7.09 -2.51 -17.68
CA PHE A 107 -6.01 -2.09 -16.78
C PHE A 107 -5.05 -1.13 -17.48
N VAL A 108 -4.83 -1.31 -18.79
CA VAL A 108 -4.08 -0.36 -19.62
C VAL A 108 -4.78 1.00 -19.64
N GLU A 109 -6.08 1.06 -19.91
CA GLU A 109 -6.86 2.31 -19.89
C GLU A 109 -6.77 3.02 -18.52
N PHE A 110 -6.82 2.24 -17.44
CA PHE A 110 -6.62 2.77 -16.09
C PHE A 110 -5.21 3.34 -15.88
N ALA A 111 -4.17 2.62 -16.32
CA ALA A 111 -2.79 3.05 -16.19
C ALA A 111 -2.53 4.34 -17.00
N ASP A 112 -2.99 4.39 -18.25
CA ASP A 112 -2.89 5.57 -19.12
C ASP A 112 -3.59 6.78 -18.50
N CYS A 113 -4.79 6.57 -17.93
CA CYS A 113 -5.51 7.62 -17.22
C CYS A 113 -4.72 8.12 -16.00
N CYS A 114 -4.11 7.22 -15.21
CA CYS A 114 -3.26 7.62 -14.09
C CYS A 114 -2.07 8.44 -14.56
N LEU A 115 -1.34 7.95 -15.57
CA LEU A 115 -0.15 8.58 -16.13
C LEU A 115 -0.46 9.99 -16.65
N SER A 116 -1.56 10.17 -17.37
CA SER A 116 -1.97 11.51 -17.86
C SER A 116 -2.21 12.55 -16.75
N ILE A 117 -2.51 12.12 -15.53
CA ILE A 117 -2.77 12.99 -14.38
C ILE A 117 -1.50 13.25 -13.58
N VAL A 118 -0.62 12.24 -13.44
CA VAL A 118 0.63 12.37 -12.66
C VAL A 118 1.77 12.99 -13.46
N GLU A 119 1.75 12.77 -14.78
CA GLU A 119 2.65 13.34 -15.77
C GLU A 119 1.82 14.08 -16.83
N PRO A 120 1.22 15.23 -16.47
CA PRO A 120 0.60 16.08 -17.47
C PRO A 120 1.73 16.55 -18.37
N SER A 121 1.82 16.02 -19.59
CA SER A 121 2.83 16.37 -20.58
C SER A 121 2.99 17.89 -20.58
N GLN A 122 4.16 18.37 -20.17
CA GLN A 122 4.57 19.70 -20.61
C GLN A 122 4.60 19.60 -22.13
N ASN A 123 3.82 20.45 -22.77
CA ASN A 123 3.59 20.44 -24.20
C ASN A 123 4.90 20.20 -24.96
N GLU A 124 4.80 19.43 -26.05
CA GLU A 124 5.77 19.42 -27.13
C GLU A 124 5.95 20.87 -27.64
N ASP A 125 6.77 21.67 -26.96
CA ASP A 125 7.30 22.92 -27.49
C ASP A 125 8.56 22.58 -28.30
N SER A 126 8.38 22.10 -29.54
CA SER A 126 9.21 22.38 -30.74
C SER A 126 8.79 21.55 -31.96
#